data_AF-A0A7X9B531-F1
#
_entry.id   AF-A0A7X9B531-F1
#
_cell.length_a   1.000
_cell.length_b   1.000
_cell.length_c   1.000
_cell.angle_alpha   90.00
_cell.angle_beta   90.00
_cell.angle_gamma   90.00
#
_symmetry.space_group_name_H-M   'P 1'
#
loop_
_entity.id
_entity.type
_entity.pdbx_description
1 polymer ?
#
loop_
_entity_poly.entity_id
_entity_poly.type
_entity_poly.pdbx_seq_one_letter_code
_entity_poly.pdbx_strand_id
1 'polypeptide(L)'
;MPKRLICNTFALILLAGMPALFAGGSVVPVGTYLYADLEKVPDAGGSLELRFTTSGPHRLVVAFGRKYRKDSKGRDGTTEAEREAFKPRLAELREDGRCAFFAKLPPDYYDVMVIDASTMTFHEGISLIKKALTEGVDSEREKLFTDEIRKSLGLRDDRIGGWEGFFDNKQIERIEVADRRAGVLMQQMRLGTALAESGDVLKGCIHSLDVVWVERAIVEGAGWQVINRQQLYRDEIPARTFFKHSQLPALSGIRVGTRAKKVADIALP
;
A
#
# COMPACT_ATOMS: atom_id res chain seq x y z
N MET A 1 -1.39 47.99 58.55
CA MET A 1 -1.11 47.72 57.11
C MET A 1 -1.16 46.21 56.85
N PRO A 2 -1.48 45.76 55.61
CA PRO A 2 -2.03 44.42 55.30
C PRO A 2 -0.91 43.37 55.05
N LYS A 3 -1.14 42.05 54.83
CA LYS A 3 -2.31 41.32 54.27
C LYS A 3 -2.79 40.10 55.11
N ARG A 4 -3.82 39.43 54.58
CA ARG A 4 -4.56 38.23 55.01
C ARG A 4 -4.01 36.94 54.37
N LEU A 5 -4.49 35.78 54.86
CA LEU A 5 -4.50 34.49 54.13
C LEU A 5 -5.17 34.62 52.75
N ILE A 6 -4.81 33.72 51.82
CA ILE A 6 -5.73 32.90 51.00
C ILE A 6 -4.92 31.78 50.34
N CYS A 7 -5.50 30.58 50.30
CA CYS A 7 -5.00 29.44 49.53
C CYS A 7 -5.36 29.63 48.04
N ASN A 8 -4.45 29.33 47.11
CA ASN A 8 -4.89 28.96 45.75
C ASN A 8 -3.83 28.21 44.94
N THR A 9 -4.30 27.09 44.40
CA THR A 9 -3.71 26.30 43.33
C THR A 9 -3.46 27.16 42.09
N PHE A 10 -2.35 26.92 41.38
CA PHE A 10 -2.30 27.18 39.94
C PHE A 10 -1.54 26.07 39.24
N ALA A 11 -2.26 25.27 38.45
CA ALA A 11 -1.67 24.35 37.50
C ALA A 11 -1.34 25.11 36.21
N LEU A 12 -0.32 24.67 35.47
CA LEU A 12 -0.37 24.78 34.03
C LEU A 12 0.10 23.48 33.39
N ILE A 13 -0.83 22.86 32.67
CA ILE A 13 -0.61 21.68 31.84
C ILE A 13 -0.01 22.14 30.51
N LEU A 14 0.99 21.42 30.02
CA LEU A 14 1.31 21.39 28.59
C LEU A 14 1.62 19.95 28.16
N LEU A 15 0.56 19.17 28.01
CA LEU A 15 0.55 18.06 27.06
C LEU A 15 0.64 18.66 25.64
N ALA A 16 1.58 18.19 24.83
CA ALA A 16 1.40 17.95 23.39
C ALA A 16 2.64 17.25 22.82
N GLY A 17 2.45 16.19 22.02
CA GLY A 17 3.46 15.76 21.05
C GLY A 17 4.25 14.47 21.31
N MET A 18 3.77 13.52 22.11
CA MET A 18 4.18 12.12 21.92
C MET A 18 3.17 11.39 21.02
N PRO A 19 3.63 10.66 19.98
CA PRO A 19 2.74 9.98 19.06
C PRO A 19 1.93 8.87 19.75
N ALA A 20 0.75 8.61 19.21
CA ALA A 20 -0.27 7.75 19.78
C ALA A 20 0.22 6.30 20.03
N LEU A 21 0.50 5.99 21.29
CA LEU A 21 0.53 4.62 21.80
C LEU A 21 -0.91 4.10 21.92
N PHE A 22 -1.44 3.47 20.87
CA PHE A 22 -2.72 2.75 20.92
C PHE A 22 -2.66 1.34 20.30
N ALA A 23 -2.43 0.38 21.19
CA ALA A 23 -3.09 -0.94 21.25
C ALA A 23 -3.08 -1.84 20.00
N GLY A 24 -1.94 -2.50 19.75
CA GLY A 24 -1.84 -3.83 19.13
C GLY A 24 -0.79 -4.65 19.89
N GLY A 25 -1.13 -5.84 20.38
CA GLY A 25 -0.34 -6.50 21.43
C GLY A 25 1.00 -7.10 20.98
N SER A 26 2.13 -6.49 21.36
CA SER A 26 3.51 -6.97 21.14
C SER A 26 3.83 -7.44 19.71
N VAL A 27 3.18 -6.82 18.72
CA VAL A 27 3.43 -7.03 17.29
C VAL A 27 4.68 -6.24 16.92
N VAL A 28 5.61 -6.87 16.19
CA VAL A 28 6.84 -6.17 15.77
C VAL A 28 6.55 -5.45 14.46
N PRO A 29 6.84 -4.15 14.31
CA PRO A 29 6.46 -3.41 13.11
C PRO A 29 7.22 -3.93 11.88
N VAL A 30 6.54 -4.70 11.03
CA VAL A 30 7.09 -5.25 9.78
C VAL A 30 6.74 -4.32 8.62
N GLY A 31 7.73 -3.85 7.86
CA GLY A 31 7.47 -2.99 6.68
C GLY A 31 7.58 -1.48 6.94
N THR A 32 8.28 -1.05 7.99
CA THR A 32 8.58 0.38 8.27
C THR A 32 9.25 1.12 7.11
N TYR A 33 9.94 0.40 6.23
CA TYR A 33 10.62 0.90 5.02
C TYR A 33 9.72 1.01 3.79
N LEU A 34 8.45 0.58 3.85
CA LEU A 34 7.55 0.56 2.69
C LEU A 34 7.20 1.95 2.19
N TYR A 35 6.89 2.86 3.11
CA TYR A 35 6.43 4.20 2.81
C TYR A 35 7.59 5.20 2.77
N ALA A 36 7.41 6.27 2.01
CA ALA A 36 8.42 7.31 1.91
C ALA A 36 8.50 8.14 3.19
N ASP A 37 9.73 8.31 3.68
CA ASP A 37 10.04 9.21 4.78
C ASP A 37 9.93 10.67 4.32
N LEU A 38 9.00 11.42 4.93
CA LEU A 38 8.71 12.81 4.56
C LEU A 38 9.84 13.80 4.91
N GLU A 39 10.82 13.39 5.74
CA GLU A 39 12.03 14.16 6.01
C GLU A 39 13.11 13.95 4.94
N LYS A 40 13.09 12.80 4.25
CA LYS A 40 14.07 12.42 3.23
C LYS A 40 13.65 12.74 1.79
N VAL A 41 12.34 12.83 1.51
CA VAL A 41 11.84 13.22 0.18
C VAL A 41 11.99 14.72 -0.08
N PRO A 42 12.25 15.14 -1.34
CA PRO A 42 12.24 16.55 -1.70
C PRO A 42 10.90 17.22 -1.41
N ASP A 43 10.94 18.49 -1.00
CA ASP A 43 9.73 19.27 -0.78
C ASP A 43 8.91 19.44 -2.07
N ALA A 44 7.59 19.29 -1.92
CA ALA A 44 6.62 19.51 -2.98
C ALA A 44 5.39 20.22 -2.40
N GLY A 45 4.91 21.27 -3.08
CA GLY A 45 3.74 22.05 -2.64
C GLY A 45 2.38 21.35 -2.79
N GLY A 46 2.35 20.17 -3.44
CA GLY A 46 1.14 19.37 -3.56
C GLY A 46 0.80 18.66 -2.26
N SER A 47 -0.49 18.63 -1.93
CA SER A 47 -1.04 17.82 -0.85
C SER A 47 -2.42 17.29 -1.23
N LEU A 48 -2.87 16.22 -0.57
CA LEU A 48 -4.14 15.56 -0.84
C LEU A 48 -4.90 15.33 0.47
N GLU A 49 -6.14 15.82 0.55
CA GLU A 49 -7.10 15.51 1.60
C GLU A 49 -8.19 14.59 1.02
N LEU A 50 -8.24 13.35 1.51
CA LEU A 50 -9.33 12.42 1.29
C LEU A 50 -10.25 12.44 2.51
N ARG A 51 -11.56 12.43 2.29
CA ARG A 51 -12.57 12.28 3.34
C ARG A 51 -13.38 11.02 3.14
N PHE A 52 -13.77 10.40 4.24
CA PHE A 52 -14.60 9.20 4.28
C PHE A 52 -15.89 9.49 5.03
N THR A 53 -17.00 8.93 4.55
CA THR A 53 -18.30 9.06 5.22
C THR A 53 -18.34 8.32 6.57
N THR A 54 -17.47 7.33 6.76
CA THR A 54 -17.35 6.51 7.97
C THR A 54 -16.03 6.79 8.72
N SER A 55 -16.11 6.74 10.06
CA SER A 55 -14.92 6.67 10.92
C SER A 55 -14.10 5.40 10.64
N GLY A 56 -12.83 5.41 11.03
CA GLY A 56 -11.93 4.27 10.94
C GLY A 56 -10.58 4.58 11.57
N PRO A 57 -10.48 4.70 12.91
CA PRO A 57 -9.26 5.15 13.60
C PRO A 57 -8.02 4.30 13.30
N HIS A 58 -8.20 3.05 12.87
CA HIS A 58 -7.13 2.09 12.60
C HIS A 58 -6.91 1.80 11.10
N ARG A 59 -7.54 2.56 10.19
CA ARG A 59 -7.31 2.37 8.75
C ARG A 59 -5.93 2.88 8.33
N LEU A 60 -5.37 2.31 7.29
CA LEU A 60 -4.20 2.82 6.59
C LEU A 60 -4.63 3.31 5.22
N VAL A 61 -4.13 4.47 4.80
CA VAL A 61 -4.47 5.06 3.50
C VAL A 61 -3.18 5.38 2.77
N VAL A 62 -2.97 4.70 1.65
CA VAL A 62 -1.70 4.67 0.92
C VAL A 62 -1.92 5.25 -0.47
N ALA A 63 -1.16 6.29 -0.84
CA ALA A 63 -1.18 6.90 -2.15
C ALA A 63 0.03 6.45 -2.99
N PHE A 64 -0.24 6.07 -4.23
CA PHE A 64 0.72 5.51 -5.17
C PHE A 64 0.73 6.29 -6.50
N GLY A 65 1.75 7.12 -6.69
CA GLY A 65 1.91 7.97 -7.87
C GLY A 65 2.18 7.17 -9.14
N ARG A 66 1.52 7.54 -10.25
CA ARG A 66 1.61 6.84 -11.55
C ARG A 66 2.92 7.10 -12.29
N LYS A 67 3.56 8.25 -12.11
CA LYS A 67 4.83 8.62 -12.78
C LYS A 67 6.02 7.83 -12.25
N TYR A 68 6.02 7.49 -10.96
CA TYR A 68 7.15 6.88 -10.25
C TYR A 68 7.01 5.38 -10.05
N ARG A 69 6.12 4.74 -10.82
CA ARG A 69 5.88 3.31 -10.72
C ARG A 69 7.07 2.48 -11.17
N LYS A 70 7.22 1.34 -10.53
CA LYS A 70 8.29 0.37 -10.76
C LYS A 70 8.22 -0.33 -12.13
N ASP A 71 7.05 -0.36 -12.77
CA ASP A 71 6.86 -0.78 -14.17
C ASP A 71 7.47 0.18 -15.21
N SER A 72 7.84 1.39 -14.77
CA SER A 72 8.23 2.51 -15.62
C SER A 72 9.74 2.65 -15.79
N LYS A 73 10.52 1.72 -15.24
CA LYS A 73 11.97 1.81 -15.14
C LYS A 73 12.65 0.69 -15.92
N GLY A 74 13.74 1.04 -16.62
CA GLY A 74 14.72 0.07 -17.10
C GLY A 74 15.50 -0.55 -15.93
N ARG A 75 16.42 -1.47 -16.23
CA ARG A 75 17.27 -2.13 -15.22
C ARG A 75 18.38 -1.23 -14.65
N ASP A 76 18.56 -0.04 -15.19
CA ASP A 76 19.61 0.89 -14.76
C ASP A 76 19.38 1.37 -13.32
N GLY A 77 20.49 1.49 -12.58
CA GLY A 77 20.46 1.70 -11.13
C GLY A 77 19.76 2.99 -10.71
N THR A 78 18.94 2.89 -9.66
CA THR A 78 18.32 4.04 -8.98
C THR A 78 19.20 4.49 -7.81
N THR A 79 19.35 5.81 -7.66
CA THR A 79 19.96 6.43 -6.48
C THR A 79 19.07 6.28 -5.24
N GLU A 80 19.62 6.37 -4.03
CA GLU A 80 18.81 6.25 -2.79
C GLU A 80 17.72 7.34 -2.68
N ALA A 81 18.04 8.58 -3.08
CA ALA A 81 17.06 9.68 -3.12
C ALA A 81 15.90 9.40 -4.09
N GLU A 82 16.17 8.77 -5.24
CA GLU A 82 15.14 8.31 -6.16
C GLU A 82 14.31 7.16 -5.58
N ARG A 83 14.95 6.18 -4.92
CA ARG A 83 14.25 5.06 -4.28
C ARG A 83 13.25 5.56 -3.24
N GLU A 84 13.65 6.52 -2.41
CA GLU A 84 12.77 7.13 -1.41
C GLU A 84 11.62 7.90 -2.08
N ALA A 85 11.90 8.66 -3.14
CA ALA A 85 10.86 9.36 -3.89
C ALA A 85 9.82 8.41 -4.51
N PHE A 86 10.22 7.20 -4.92
CA PHE A 86 9.36 6.20 -5.58
C PHE A 86 8.54 5.33 -4.63
N LYS A 87 8.82 5.35 -3.31
CA LYS A 87 7.99 4.65 -2.32
C LYS A 87 6.57 5.23 -2.28
N PRO A 88 5.53 4.41 -2.05
CA PRO A 88 4.19 4.89 -1.72
C PRO A 88 4.21 5.89 -0.57
N ARG A 89 3.22 6.79 -0.53
CA ARG A 89 3.02 7.71 0.59
C ARG A 89 1.97 7.15 1.52
N LEU A 90 2.21 7.22 2.82
CA LEU A 90 1.19 6.94 3.84
C LEU A 90 0.53 8.27 4.25
N ALA A 91 -0.77 8.23 4.51
CA ALA A 91 -1.50 9.38 5.03
C ALA A 91 -1.30 9.56 6.53
N GLU A 92 -1.30 10.81 6.98
CA GLU A 92 -1.65 11.17 8.35
C GLU A 92 -3.16 11.04 8.51
N LEU A 93 -3.64 10.20 9.44
CA LEU A 93 -5.06 10.14 9.79
C LEU A 93 -5.43 11.28 10.74
N ARG A 94 -6.58 11.90 10.46
CA ARG A 94 -7.21 12.96 11.23
C ARG A 94 -8.70 12.68 11.39
N GLU A 95 -9.36 13.41 12.29
CA GLU A 95 -10.82 13.34 12.48
C GLU A 95 -11.32 11.89 12.69
N ASP A 96 -10.65 11.12 13.57
CA ASP A 96 -11.01 9.72 13.88
C ASP A 96 -10.98 8.79 12.62
N GLY A 97 -9.99 9.00 11.76
CA GLY A 97 -9.83 8.26 10.50
C GLY A 97 -10.84 8.61 9.41
N ARG A 98 -11.70 9.62 9.62
CA ARG A 98 -12.56 10.20 8.57
C ARG A 98 -11.79 11.05 7.57
N CYS A 99 -10.60 11.52 7.93
CA CYS A 99 -9.77 12.35 7.08
C CYS A 99 -8.38 11.71 6.94
N ALA A 100 -7.91 11.54 5.70
CA ALA A 100 -6.57 11.06 5.39
C ALA A 100 -5.83 12.15 4.60
N PHE A 101 -4.75 12.67 5.19
CA PHE A 101 -3.98 13.78 4.65
C PHE A 101 -2.59 13.34 4.19
N PHE A 102 -2.23 13.69 2.96
CA PHE A 102 -0.90 13.49 2.40
C PHE A 102 -0.20 14.83 2.18
N ALA A 103 0.95 15.03 2.82
CA ALA A 103 1.86 16.14 2.54
C ALA A 103 2.89 15.78 1.46
N LYS A 104 3.59 16.79 0.93
CA LYS A 104 4.76 16.66 0.03
C LYS A 104 4.52 15.70 -1.14
N LEU A 105 3.39 15.85 -1.84
CA LEU A 105 3.09 15.12 -3.07
C LEU A 105 3.63 15.87 -4.30
N PRO A 106 4.59 15.32 -5.06
CA PRO A 106 4.94 15.85 -6.38
C PRO A 106 3.74 15.86 -7.34
N PRO A 107 3.70 16.76 -8.34
CA PRO A 107 2.65 16.76 -9.36
C PRO A 107 2.60 15.43 -10.13
N ASP A 108 1.50 14.69 -9.98
CA ASP A 108 1.26 13.37 -10.56
C ASP A 108 -0.24 13.01 -10.50
N TYR A 109 -0.60 11.89 -11.08
CA TYR A 109 -1.84 11.18 -10.82
C TYR A 109 -1.58 10.12 -9.74
N TYR A 110 -2.36 10.13 -8.67
CA TYR A 110 -2.24 9.17 -7.58
C TYR A 110 -3.41 8.18 -7.60
N ASP A 111 -3.08 6.91 -7.45
CA ASP A 111 -4.07 5.88 -7.11
C ASP A 111 -3.96 5.57 -5.62
N VAL A 112 -5.08 5.29 -4.97
CA VAL A 112 -5.15 5.14 -3.51
C VAL A 112 -5.62 3.74 -3.14
N MET A 113 -5.05 3.21 -2.07
CA MET A 113 -5.52 2.01 -1.37
C MET A 113 -5.90 2.41 0.07
N VAL A 114 -7.06 1.96 0.53
CA VAL A 114 -7.55 2.09 1.91
C VAL A 114 -7.62 0.70 2.50
N ILE A 115 -6.99 0.46 3.65
CA ILE A 115 -6.89 -0.85 4.31
C ILE A 115 -7.41 -0.73 5.72
N ASP A 116 -8.23 -1.65 6.18
CA ASP A 116 -8.71 -1.71 7.55
C ASP A 116 -8.54 -3.12 8.10
N ALA A 117 -7.54 -3.30 8.97
CA ALA A 117 -7.22 -4.57 9.60
C ALA A 117 -8.21 -4.95 10.71
N SER A 118 -9.06 -4.02 11.18
CA SER A 118 -10.08 -4.31 12.19
C SER A 118 -11.31 -4.99 11.58
N THR A 119 -11.67 -4.62 10.35
CA THR A 119 -12.77 -5.22 9.57
C THR A 119 -12.27 -6.29 8.58
N MET A 120 -10.95 -6.41 8.41
CA MET A 120 -10.31 -7.19 7.36
C MET A 120 -10.84 -6.84 5.96
N THR A 121 -10.87 -5.55 5.62
CA THR A 121 -11.21 -5.06 4.28
C THR A 121 -10.08 -4.22 3.68
N PHE A 122 -10.02 -4.17 2.34
CA PHE A 122 -9.31 -3.12 1.65
C PHE A 122 -10.05 -2.68 0.38
N HIS A 123 -9.89 -1.42 0.04
CA HIS A 123 -10.52 -0.76 -1.10
C HIS A 123 -9.45 -0.07 -1.95
N GLU A 124 -9.54 -0.17 -3.27
CA GLU A 124 -8.43 0.22 -4.16
C GLU A 124 -8.89 0.92 -5.45
N GLY A 125 -8.12 1.90 -5.91
CA GLY A 125 -8.31 2.58 -7.21
C GLY A 125 -7.10 2.44 -8.15
N ILE A 126 -6.28 1.42 -7.97
CA ILE A 126 -5.03 1.17 -8.67
C ILE A 126 -5.30 0.66 -10.08
N SER A 127 -4.97 1.50 -11.06
CA SER A 127 -4.71 1.08 -12.44
C SER A 127 -3.48 0.17 -12.41
N LEU A 128 -3.59 -1.10 -12.76
CA LEU A 128 -2.47 -2.04 -12.68
C LEU A 128 -1.55 -1.93 -13.89
N ILE A 129 -2.10 -1.59 -15.06
CA ILE A 129 -1.37 -1.22 -16.27
C ILE A 129 -1.50 0.28 -16.59
N LYS A 130 -0.54 0.83 -17.33
CA LYS A 130 -0.58 2.18 -17.92
C LYS A 130 -1.57 2.26 -19.09
N LYS A 131 -2.36 3.34 -19.13
CA LYS A 131 -3.29 3.63 -20.24
C LYS A 131 -2.65 3.67 -21.65
N ALA A 132 -1.34 3.90 -21.75
CA ALA A 132 -0.61 3.88 -23.02
C ALA A 132 -0.23 2.46 -23.52
N LEU A 133 -0.38 1.43 -22.69
CA LEU A 133 -0.13 0.03 -23.04
C LEU A 133 -1.43 -0.75 -23.33
N THR A 134 -2.60 -0.16 -23.08
CA THR A 134 -3.94 -0.78 -23.26
C THR A 134 -4.34 -0.97 -24.73
N GLU A 135 -3.42 -1.36 -25.60
CA GLU A 135 -3.79 -2.00 -26.86
C GLU A 135 -4.58 -3.28 -26.51
N GLY A 136 -5.81 -3.35 -27.03
CA GLY A 136 -6.76 -4.38 -26.64
C GLY A 136 -6.27 -5.76 -27.04
N VAL A 137 -6.08 -6.63 -26.06
CA VAL A 137 -5.96 -8.08 -26.28
C VAL A 137 -7.37 -8.61 -26.53
N ASP A 138 -7.54 -9.56 -27.46
CA ASP A 138 -8.85 -10.22 -27.61
C ASP A 138 -9.20 -11.08 -26.38
N SER A 139 -10.49 -11.29 -26.14
CA SER A 139 -10.99 -11.94 -24.91
C SER A 139 -10.48 -13.37 -24.71
N GLU A 140 -10.18 -14.09 -25.79
CA GLU A 140 -9.62 -15.45 -25.73
C GLU A 140 -8.16 -15.40 -25.26
N ARG A 141 -7.34 -14.51 -25.82
CA ARG A 141 -5.97 -14.27 -25.37
C ARG A 141 -5.90 -13.68 -23.96
N GLU A 142 -6.79 -12.76 -23.59
CA GLU A 142 -6.87 -12.21 -22.23
C GLU A 142 -7.15 -13.30 -21.19
N LYS A 143 -8.11 -14.19 -21.49
CA LYS A 143 -8.43 -15.34 -20.64
C LYS A 143 -7.26 -16.32 -20.53
N LEU A 144 -6.65 -16.69 -21.66
CA LEU A 144 -5.47 -17.56 -21.69
C LEU A 144 -4.33 -16.97 -20.85
N PHE A 145 -4.01 -15.68 -21.03
CA PHE A 145 -2.95 -15.02 -20.29
C PHE A 145 -3.27 -14.89 -18.80
N THR A 146 -4.53 -14.63 -18.45
CA THR A 146 -5.01 -14.65 -17.05
C THR A 146 -4.76 -16.01 -16.39
N ASP A 147 -5.07 -17.11 -17.08
CA ASP A 147 -4.84 -18.47 -16.56
C ASP A 147 -3.34 -18.83 -16.49
N GLU A 148 -2.54 -18.43 -17.48
CA GLU A 148 -1.07 -18.57 -17.45
C GLU A 148 -0.44 -17.80 -16.28
N ILE A 149 -0.89 -16.55 -16.03
CA ILE A 149 -0.42 -15.70 -14.93
C ILE A 149 -0.81 -16.30 -13.57
N ARG A 150 -2.05 -16.80 -13.42
CA ARG A 150 -2.51 -17.45 -12.18
C ARG A 150 -1.67 -18.68 -11.85
N LYS A 151 -1.31 -19.49 -12.85
CA LYS A 151 -0.37 -20.63 -12.70
C LYS A 151 1.06 -20.18 -12.37
N SER A 152 1.52 -19.07 -12.95
CA SER A 152 2.90 -18.57 -12.78
C SER A 152 3.15 -17.83 -11.46
N LEU A 153 2.10 -17.25 -10.84
CA LEU A 153 2.20 -16.48 -9.59
C LEU A 153 1.59 -17.19 -8.37
N GLY A 154 0.90 -18.31 -8.58
CA GLY A 154 0.29 -19.13 -7.55
C GLY A 154 1.31 -19.84 -6.64
N LEU A 155 0.84 -20.85 -5.92
CA LEU A 155 1.71 -21.79 -5.22
C LEU A 155 1.99 -22.96 -6.19
N ARG A 156 3.26 -23.27 -6.44
CA ARG A 156 3.64 -24.46 -7.22
C ARG A 156 3.84 -25.67 -6.30
N ASP A 157 3.48 -26.85 -6.79
CA ASP A 157 3.68 -28.11 -6.08
C ASP A 157 5.17 -28.46 -5.93
N ASP A 158 6.02 -27.98 -6.85
CA ASP A 158 7.47 -28.24 -6.87
C ASP A 158 8.28 -27.43 -5.84
N ARG A 159 7.72 -26.32 -5.32
CA ARG A 159 8.33 -25.43 -4.30
C ARG A 159 9.75 -24.93 -4.62
N ILE A 160 10.17 -24.95 -5.88
CA ILE A 160 11.53 -24.54 -6.27
C ILE A 160 11.68 -23.02 -6.13
N GLY A 161 12.71 -22.59 -5.39
CA GLY A 161 12.77 -21.25 -4.80
C GLY A 161 12.86 -20.07 -5.76
N GLY A 162 11.74 -19.36 -5.95
CA GLY A 162 11.68 -17.99 -6.46
C GLY A 162 10.27 -17.42 -6.28
N TRP A 163 10.11 -16.18 -5.78
CA TRP A 163 8.81 -15.51 -5.45
C TRP A 163 7.86 -16.22 -4.45
N GLU A 164 8.01 -17.53 -4.26
CA GLU A 164 7.06 -18.40 -3.55
C GLU A 164 7.50 -18.72 -2.13
N GLY A 165 8.81 -18.86 -1.88
CA GLY A 165 9.35 -19.44 -0.65
C GLY A 165 9.16 -18.65 0.67
N PHE A 166 8.55 -17.46 0.67
CA PHE A 166 8.34 -16.68 1.92
C PHE A 166 6.90 -16.71 2.44
N PHE A 167 5.89 -16.80 1.57
CA PHE A 167 4.48 -16.69 1.93
C PHE A 167 3.74 -18.00 1.66
N ASP A 168 3.09 -18.53 2.70
CA ASP A 168 2.41 -19.82 2.66
C ASP A 168 1.15 -19.80 1.78
N ASN A 169 0.49 -18.65 1.65
CA ASN A 169 -0.75 -18.49 0.89
C ASN A 169 -0.71 -17.23 0.02
N LYS A 170 -1.40 -17.28 -1.12
CA LYS A 170 -1.52 -16.18 -2.09
C LYS A 170 -2.95 -16.10 -2.65
N GLN A 171 -3.48 -14.89 -2.83
CA GLN A 171 -4.79 -14.65 -3.47
C GLN A 171 -4.65 -13.53 -4.51
N ILE A 172 -5.04 -13.81 -5.76
CA ILE A 172 -4.99 -12.83 -6.86
C ILE A 172 -6.36 -12.19 -7.04
N GLU A 173 -6.40 -10.88 -6.86
CA GLU A 173 -7.60 -10.04 -6.78
C GLU A 173 -8.03 -9.48 -8.12
N ARG A 174 -7.06 -8.91 -8.85
CA ARG A 174 -7.25 -8.31 -10.16
C ARG A 174 -6.02 -8.56 -11.01
N ILE A 175 -6.25 -8.80 -12.29
CA ILE A 175 -5.23 -8.86 -13.34
C ILE A 175 -5.70 -7.89 -14.42
N GLU A 176 -4.82 -7.00 -14.87
CA GLU A 176 -5.02 -6.22 -16.10
C GLU A 176 -3.94 -6.64 -17.09
N VAL A 177 -4.36 -7.17 -18.25
CA VAL A 177 -3.49 -7.67 -19.31
C VAL A 177 -3.38 -6.61 -20.42
N ALA A 178 -2.18 -6.48 -20.98
CA ALA A 178 -1.86 -5.53 -22.05
C ALA A 178 -0.73 -6.08 -22.93
N ASP A 179 -1.11 -6.66 -24.07
CA ASP A 179 -0.24 -7.45 -24.93
C ASP A 179 0.60 -8.47 -24.12
N ARG A 180 1.92 -8.30 -24.07
CA ARG A 180 2.86 -9.20 -23.38
C ARG A 180 3.12 -8.82 -21.92
N ARG A 181 2.42 -7.82 -21.37
CA ARG A 181 2.58 -7.37 -19.99
C ARG A 181 1.27 -7.50 -19.23
N ALA A 182 1.37 -7.72 -17.91
CA ALA A 182 0.21 -7.62 -17.05
C ALA A 182 0.60 -7.01 -15.69
N GLY A 183 -0.34 -6.31 -15.09
CA GLY A 183 -0.29 -5.85 -13.72
C GLY A 183 -1.24 -6.70 -12.89
N VAL A 184 -0.78 -7.16 -11.72
CA VAL A 184 -1.50 -8.08 -10.84
C VAL A 184 -1.59 -7.49 -9.46
N LEU A 185 -2.81 -7.35 -8.94
CA LEU A 185 -3.06 -7.06 -7.54
C LEU A 185 -3.22 -8.38 -6.79
N MET A 186 -2.43 -8.58 -5.74
CA MET A 186 -2.53 -9.79 -4.94
C MET A 186 -2.29 -9.58 -3.45
N GLN A 187 -2.88 -10.46 -2.66
CA GLN A 187 -2.61 -10.63 -1.25
C GLN A 187 -1.64 -11.80 -1.05
N GLN A 188 -0.77 -11.70 -0.05
CA GLN A 188 0.11 -12.79 0.38
C GLN A 188 0.05 -12.91 1.90
N MET A 189 0.05 -14.14 2.42
CA MET A 189 -0.14 -14.41 3.84
C MET A 189 0.81 -15.52 4.31
N ARG A 190 1.57 -15.26 5.39
CA ARG A 190 2.47 -16.23 6.03
C ARG A 190 1.95 -16.58 7.42
N LEU A 191 1.53 -17.83 7.57
CA LEU A 191 0.99 -18.45 8.78
C LEU A 191 2.06 -19.09 9.66
N GLY A 192 3.19 -19.51 9.07
CA GLY A 192 4.28 -20.17 9.78
C GLY A 192 5.16 -19.21 10.57
N THR A 193 5.81 -19.73 11.63
CA THR A 193 6.75 -18.97 12.47
C THR A 193 7.74 -18.18 11.62
N ALA A 194 7.87 -16.91 11.94
CA ALA A 194 8.69 -15.95 11.24
C ALA A 194 9.42 -15.08 12.25
N LEU A 195 10.54 -14.51 11.82
CA LEU A 195 11.23 -13.49 12.59
C LEU A 195 10.91 -12.12 12.00
N ALA A 196 10.79 -11.13 12.88
CA ALA A 196 10.80 -9.73 12.52
C ALA A 196 12.19 -9.29 12.03
N GLU A 197 12.31 -8.06 11.55
CA GLU A 197 13.61 -7.48 11.19
C GLU A 197 14.51 -7.20 12.41
N SER A 198 13.92 -7.16 13.63
CA SER A 198 14.65 -7.16 14.90
C SER A 198 15.18 -8.55 15.32
N GLY A 199 14.76 -9.63 14.65
CA GLY A 199 15.01 -11.01 15.06
C GLY A 199 13.99 -11.58 16.07
N ASP A 200 13.02 -10.79 16.51
CA ASP A 200 11.94 -11.24 17.41
C ASP A 200 11.00 -12.24 16.72
N VAL A 201 10.46 -13.20 17.48
CA VAL A 201 9.49 -14.18 16.96
C VAL A 201 8.12 -13.54 16.79
N LEU A 202 7.62 -13.53 15.54
CA LEU A 202 6.26 -13.11 15.22
C LEU A 202 5.25 -14.14 15.77
N LYS A 203 4.21 -13.64 16.44
CA LYS A 203 3.12 -14.40 17.10
C LYS A 203 1.85 -14.42 16.25
N GLY A 204 1.66 -13.40 15.42
CA GLY A 204 0.58 -13.27 14.46
C GLY A 204 0.93 -13.85 13.09
N CYS A 205 0.22 -13.37 12.08
CA CYS A 205 0.35 -13.75 10.68
C CYS A 205 0.87 -12.56 9.88
N ILE A 206 1.89 -12.74 9.04
CA ILE A 206 2.32 -11.65 8.14
C ILE A 206 1.35 -11.58 6.98
N HIS A 207 0.68 -10.44 6.83
CA HIS A 207 -0.09 -10.08 5.65
C HIS A 207 0.70 -9.15 4.74
N SER A 208 0.40 -9.20 3.46
CA SER A 208 0.99 -8.37 2.42
C SER A 208 -0.03 -8.05 1.33
N LEU A 209 -0.08 -6.80 0.89
CA LEU A 209 -0.80 -6.41 -0.33
C LEU A 209 0.21 -5.86 -1.34
N ASP A 210 0.18 -6.40 -2.55
CA ASP A 210 1.20 -6.22 -3.56
C ASP A 210 0.61 -5.91 -4.93
N VAL A 211 1.27 -4.98 -5.63
CA VAL A 211 1.17 -4.83 -7.08
C VAL A 211 2.40 -5.48 -7.71
N VAL A 212 2.18 -6.45 -8.57
CA VAL A 212 3.21 -7.22 -9.27
C VAL A 212 3.07 -7.00 -10.76
N TRP A 213 4.17 -6.65 -11.43
CA TRP A 213 4.20 -6.55 -12.89
C TRP A 213 4.91 -7.75 -13.47
N VAL A 214 4.26 -8.38 -14.46
CA VAL A 214 4.77 -9.56 -15.16
C VAL A 214 4.89 -9.29 -16.65
N GLU A 215 5.85 -9.96 -17.28
CA GLU A 215 6.05 -9.99 -18.73
C GLU A 215 6.04 -11.44 -19.23
N ARG A 216 5.42 -11.68 -20.38
CA ARG A 216 5.45 -12.98 -21.04
C ARG A 216 6.84 -13.18 -21.63
N ALA A 217 7.52 -14.26 -21.23
CA ALA A 217 8.88 -14.56 -21.62
C ALA A 217 9.04 -14.62 -23.16
N ILE A 218 10.22 -14.22 -23.66
CA ILE A 218 10.55 -14.32 -25.10
C ILE A 218 10.84 -15.76 -25.50
N VAL A 219 11.37 -16.57 -24.57
CA VAL A 219 11.61 -18.00 -24.75
C VAL A 219 10.27 -18.74 -24.69
N GLU A 220 9.98 -19.53 -25.72
CA GLU A 220 8.80 -20.37 -25.79
C GLU A 220 8.73 -21.37 -24.60
N GLY A 221 7.53 -21.56 -24.05
CA GLY A 221 7.32 -22.41 -22.86
C GLY A 221 7.73 -21.81 -21.51
N ALA A 222 8.47 -20.69 -21.47
CA ALA A 222 8.93 -20.10 -20.20
C ALA A 222 7.90 -19.22 -19.46
N GLY A 223 6.66 -19.12 -19.97
CA GLY A 223 5.50 -18.54 -19.27
C GLY A 223 5.61 -17.05 -18.96
N TRP A 224 5.08 -16.65 -17.80
CA TRP A 224 5.09 -15.26 -17.32
C TRP A 224 6.09 -15.09 -16.19
N GLN A 225 6.85 -13.99 -16.22
CA GLN A 225 7.94 -13.72 -15.29
C GLN A 225 7.72 -12.39 -14.57
N VAL A 226 7.99 -12.36 -13.26
CA VAL A 226 7.92 -11.11 -12.46
C VAL A 226 9.04 -10.17 -12.91
N ILE A 227 8.65 -9.01 -13.46
CA ILE A 227 9.57 -7.90 -13.76
C ILE A 227 9.87 -7.13 -12.48
N ASN A 228 8.82 -6.78 -11.74
CA ASN A 228 8.93 -5.87 -10.59
C ASN A 228 7.76 -6.01 -9.61
N ARG A 229 7.98 -5.57 -8.37
CA ARG A 229 7.02 -5.64 -7.25
C ARG A 229 6.98 -4.31 -6.50
N GLN A 230 5.78 -3.79 -6.27
CA GLN A 230 5.53 -2.78 -5.25
C GLN A 230 4.62 -3.36 -4.16
N GLN A 231 5.19 -3.52 -2.97
CA GLN A 231 4.42 -3.80 -1.76
C GLN A 231 3.77 -2.49 -1.28
N LEU A 232 2.47 -2.53 -1.00
CA LEU A 232 1.67 -1.39 -0.56
C LEU A 232 1.23 -1.51 0.90
N TYR A 233 1.20 -2.73 1.42
CA TYR A 233 0.94 -3.05 2.82
C TYR A 233 1.80 -4.23 3.23
N ARG A 234 2.30 -4.18 4.46
CA ARG A 234 2.82 -5.32 5.20
C ARG A 234 2.56 -5.07 6.67
N ASP A 235 2.09 -6.09 7.38
CA ASP A 235 1.98 -6.05 8.83
C ASP A 235 1.88 -7.47 9.39
N GLU A 236 2.14 -7.62 10.68
CA GLU A 236 1.85 -8.83 11.45
C GLU A 236 0.51 -8.63 12.19
N ILE A 237 -0.54 -9.35 11.79
CA ILE A 237 -1.86 -9.27 12.45
C ILE A 237 -2.38 -10.66 12.85
N PRO A 238 -3.23 -10.79 13.90
CA PRO A 238 -3.70 -12.10 14.36
C PRO A 238 -4.58 -12.87 13.35
N ALA A 239 -5.19 -12.17 12.40
CA ALA A 239 -6.11 -12.75 11.42
C ALA A 239 -5.41 -13.76 10.50
N ARG A 240 -6.09 -14.87 10.19
CA ARG A 240 -5.61 -15.96 9.31
C ARG A 240 -6.44 -16.10 8.03
N THR A 241 -7.07 -15.01 7.62
CA THR A 241 -7.94 -14.90 6.44
C THR A 241 -7.47 -13.72 5.59
N PHE A 242 -7.56 -13.83 4.27
CA PHE A 242 -7.35 -12.68 3.40
C PHE A 242 -8.35 -11.56 3.67
N PHE A 243 -7.96 -10.32 3.36
CA PHE A 243 -8.85 -9.17 3.43
C PHE A 243 -9.93 -9.28 2.35
N LYS A 244 -11.13 -8.76 2.61
CA LYS A 244 -12.16 -8.58 1.59
C LYS A 244 -11.81 -7.38 0.72
N HIS A 245 -11.80 -7.60 -0.60
CA HIS A 245 -11.40 -6.62 -1.60
C HIS A 245 -12.62 -5.93 -2.23
N SER A 246 -12.51 -4.63 -2.50
CA SER A 246 -13.42 -3.89 -3.37
C SER A 246 -12.70 -2.83 -4.21
N GLN A 247 -12.88 -2.84 -5.53
CA GLN A 247 -12.36 -1.78 -6.39
C GLN A 247 -13.28 -0.55 -6.36
N LEU A 248 -12.73 0.62 -6.02
CA LEU A 248 -13.44 1.91 -5.95
C LEU A 248 -12.82 2.90 -6.95
N PRO A 249 -13.47 3.18 -8.09
CA PRO A 249 -12.97 4.14 -9.09
C PRO A 249 -12.69 5.56 -8.55
N ALA A 250 -13.37 5.97 -7.47
CA ALA A 250 -13.14 7.25 -6.79
C ALA A 250 -11.73 7.38 -6.16
N LEU A 251 -11.05 6.25 -5.91
CA LEU A 251 -9.67 6.19 -5.44
C LEU A 251 -8.64 6.22 -6.57
N SER A 252 -9.07 6.33 -7.84
CA SER A 252 -8.21 6.20 -9.02
C SER A 252 -7.90 7.54 -9.68
N GLY A 253 -6.62 7.73 -10.08
CA GLY A 253 -6.22 8.79 -10.98
C GLY A 253 -6.43 10.19 -10.40
N ILE A 254 -6.29 10.35 -9.09
CA ILE A 254 -6.46 11.62 -8.40
C ILE A 254 -5.30 12.54 -8.79
N ARG A 255 -5.59 13.53 -9.64
CA ARG A 255 -4.59 14.51 -10.08
C ARG A 255 -4.24 15.46 -8.94
N VAL A 256 -2.99 15.42 -8.50
CA VAL A 256 -2.41 16.37 -7.55
C VAL A 256 -1.45 17.30 -8.30
N GLY A 257 -1.53 18.60 -8.00
CA GLY A 257 -0.69 19.64 -8.61
C GLY A 257 0.33 20.18 -7.60
N THR A 258 0.60 21.48 -7.69
CA THR A 258 1.48 22.22 -6.75
C THR A 258 0.72 22.88 -5.59
N ARG A 259 -0.55 22.51 -5.38
CA ARG A 259 -1.44 23.07 -4.35
C ARG A 259 -2.22 21.94 -3.68
N ALA A 260 -2.79 22.24 -2.51
CA ALA A 260 -3.69 21.33 -1.81
C ALA A 260 -4.89 20.93 -2.67
N LYS A 261 -5.14 19.63 -2.75
CA LYS A 261 -6.28 19.02 -3.43
C LYS A 261 -7.18 18.36 -2.40
N LYS A 262 -8.44 18.79 -2.35
CA LYS A 262 -9.51 18.07 -1.68
C LYS A 262 -10.36 17.34 -2.72
N VAL A 263 -10.77 16.11 -2.41
CA VAL A 263 -11.78 15.36 -3.17
C VAL A 263 -13.12 15.38 -2.44
N ALA A 264 -14.18 14.95 -3.11
CA ALA A 264 -15.47 14.71 -2.47
C ALA A 264 -15.37 13.53 -1.48
N ASP A 265 -16.27 13.49 -0.51
CA ASP A 265 -16.32 12.43 0.50
C ASP A 265 -16.58 11.06 -0.14
N ILE A 266 -15.79 10.07 0.26
CA ILE A 266 -15.80 8.71 -0.28
C ILE A 266 -16.58 7.80 0.66
N ALA A 267 -17.59 7.12 0.13
CA ALA A 267 -18.24 6.00 0.83
C ALA A 267 -17.39 4.74 0.66
N LEU A 268 -17.06 4.10 1.77
CA LEU A 268 -16.45 2.77 1.80
C LEU A 268 -17.58 1.73 2.03
N PRO A 269 -17.71 0.70 1.18
CA PRO A 269 -18.66 -0.41 1.36
C PRO A 269 -18.48 -1.22 2.65
#